data_AF-A0A423THT6-F1
#
_entry.id   AF-A0A423THT6-F1
#
_cell.length_a   1.000
_cell.length_b   1.000
_cell.length_c   1.000
_cell.angle_alpha   90.00
_cell.angle_beta   90.00
_cell.angle_gamma   90.00
#
_symmetry.space_group_name_H-M   'P 1'
#
loop_
_entity.id
_entity.type
_entity.pdbx_description
1 polymer ?
#
loop_
_entity_poly.entity_id
_entity_poly.type
_entity_poly.pdbx_seq_one_letter_code
_entity_poly.pdbx_strand_id
1 'polypeptide(L)'
;MPCGIMDQFISTMGKAGCALLIDCRSLESSLVPLDDPSVTFVITNSNVRHTLSGSEYPTRRRQCYEAAAALGKKSLRDATLDDLEKCRSSLSEEVYCRAKHVISEIQRTSEAVTVLKKADYATFGKLMTESHNSLRDDYEVSCPELDQLVSSALEVPGVFGSRMTGGGFGGCTVTLVGVRGSH
;
A
#
# COMPACT_ATOMS: atom_id res chain seq x y z
N MET A 1 -1.57 -13.98 -14.39
CA MET A 1 -1.77 -13.53 -12.99
C MET A 1 -3.10 -12.79 -12.92
N PRO A 2 -4.06 -13.16 -12.06
CA PRO A 2 -5.34 -12.45 -11.96
C PRO A 2 -5.15 -11.14 -11.17
N CYS A 3 -4.57 -10.12 -11.80
CA CYS A 3 -4.32 -8.81 -11.20
C CYS A 3 -5.62 -7.99 -11.01
N GLY A 4 -5.54 -6.96 -10.16
CA GLY A 4 -6.59 -5.94 -10.03
C GLY A 4 -6.56 -4.94 -11.20
N ILE A 5 -7.36 -3.88 -11.11
CA ILE A 5 -7.52 -2.88 -12.19
C ILE A 5 -6.46 -1.75 -12.17
N MET A 6 -5.75 -1.60 -11.04
CA MET A 6 -4.91 -0.44 -10.75
C MET A 6 -3.89 -0.12 -11.85
N ASP A 7 -3.12 -1.12 -12.30
CA ASP A 7 -1.98 -0.93 -13.21
C ASP A 7 -2.43 -0.44 -14.59
N GLN A 8 -3.49 -1.02 -15.13
CA GLN A 8 -4.06 -0.60 -16.42
C GLN A 8 -4.67 0.79 -16.31
N PHE A 9 -5.32 1.09 -15.19
CA PHE A 9 -6.01 2.35 -14.96
C PHE A 9 -5.02 3.53 -14.85
N ILE A 10 -3.96 3.40 -14.06
CA ILE A 10 -2.94 4.47 -13.94
C ILE A 10 -2.15 4.65 -15.23
N SER A 11 -1.86 3.56 -15.96
CA SER A 11 -1.16 3.62 -17.24
C SER A 11 -1.95 4.37 -18.32
N THR A 12 -3.28 4.29 -18.28
CA THR A 12 -4.17 4.95 -19.25
C THR A 12 -4.62 6.35 -18.82
N MET A 13 -4.81 6.59 -17.53
CA MET A 13 -5.42 7.83 -17.00
C MET A 13 -4.45 8.76 -16.26
N GLY A 14 -3.18 8.38 -16.14
CA GLY A 14 -2.15 9.19 -15.50
C GLY A 14 -1.99 10.57 -16.16
N LYS A 15 -1.70 11.58 -15.34
CA LYS A 15 -1.39 12.94 -15.80
C LYS A 15 -0.09 13.41 -15.16
N ALA A 16 0.75 14.10 -15.94
CA ALA A 16 1.99 14.68 -15.44
C ALA A 16 1.72 15.58 -14.22
N GLY A 17 2.60 15.49 -13.22
CA GLY A 17 2.48 16.25 -11.97
C GLY A 17 1.31 15.84 -11.08
N CYS A 18 0.69 14.68 -11.30
CA CYS A 18 -0.43 14.19 -10.49
C CYS A 18 -0.25 12.72 -10.08
N ALA A 19 -0.62 12.40 -8.85
CA ALA A 19 -1.08 11.06 -8.50
C ALA A 19 -2.55 10.87 -8.92
N LEU A 20 -3.01 9.63 -8.98
CA LEU A 20 -4.41 9.29 -9.27
C LEU A 20 -4.98 8.48 -8.10
N LEU A 21 -5.97 9.05 -7.39
CA LEU A 21 -6.79 8.28 -6.47
C LEU A 21 -7.86 7.54 -7.29
N ILE A 22 -7.91 6.22 -7.15
CA ILE A 22 -8.87 5.35 -7.84
C ILE A 22 -9.75 4.67 -6.78
N ASP A 23 -11.06 4.85 -6.87
CA ASP A 23 -12.01 4.05 -6.12
C ASP A 23 -12.29 2.75 -6.89
N CYS A 24 -11.65 1.65 -6.50
CA CYS A 24 -11.75 0.37 -7.23
C CYS A 24 -13.15 -0.29 -7.18
N ARG A 25 -14.12 0.27 -6.43
CA ARG A 25 -15.50 -0.24 -6.39
C ARG A 25 -16.39 0.48 -7.39
N SER A 26 -16.36 1.80 -7.40
CA SER A 26 -17.15 2.66 -8.30
C SER A 26 -16.47 2.96 -9.63
N LEU A 27 -15.15 2.75 -9.70
CA LEU A 27 -14.25 3.16 -10.79
C LEU A 27 -14.14 4.67 -10.98
N GLU A 28 -14.64 5.47 -10.02
CA GLU A 28 -14.37 6.89 -9.98
C GLU A 28 -12.88 7.13 -9.72
N SER A 29 -12.34 8.18 -10.34
CA SER A 29 -10.95 8.58 -10.12
C SER A 29 -10.81 10.08 -9.99
N SER A 30 -9.82 10.51 -9.21
CA SER A 30 -9.50 11.93 -9.03
C SER A 30 -8.01 12.16 -9.08
N LEU A 31 -7.61 13.19 -9.82
CA LEU A 31 -6.22 13.64 -9.87
C LEU A 31 -5.87 14.36 -8.57
N VAL A 32 -4.73 14.00 -8.00
CA VAL A 32 -4.17 14.63 -6.80
C VAL A 32 -2.84 15.27 -7.19
N PRO A 33 -2.71 16.61 -7.12
CA PRO A 33 -1.47 17.30 -7.48
C PRO A 33 -0.26 16.75 -6.73
N LEU A 34 0.86 16.63 -7.45
CA LEU A 34 2.12 16.05 -7.00
C LEU A 34 3.31 16.67 -7.77
N ASP A 35 3.28 18.00 -7.92
CA ASP A 35 4.24 18.79 -8.70
C ASP A 35 5.10 19.73 -7.84
N ASP A 36 5.17 19.48 -6.53
CA ASP A 36 6.02 20.24 -5.60
C ASP A 36 7.51 19.89 -5.80
N PRO A 37 8.36 20.87 -6.20
CA PRO A 37 9.78 20.63 -6.46
C PRO A 37 10.62 20.39 -5.18
N SER A 38 10.06 20.63 -3.99
CA SER A 38 10.73 20.40 -2.71
C SER A 38 10.75 18.92 -2.29
N VAL A 39 10.06 18.04 -3.02
CA VAL A 39 10.03 16.61 -2.75
C VAL A 39 10.19 15.77 -4.01
N THR A 40 10.63 14.52 -3.85
CA THR A 40 10.73 13.56 -4.94
C THR A 40 10.46 12.14 -4.45
N PHE A 41 10.08 11.26 -5.37
CA PHE A 41 9.95 9.83 -5.12
C PHE A 41 11.14 9.08 -5.70
N VAL A 42 11.86 8.37 -4.83
CA VAL A 42 12.95 7.48 -5.22
C VAL A 42 12.43 6.05 -5.27
N ILE A 43 12.60 5.41 -6.43
CA ILE A 43 12.29 3.99 -6.62
C ILE A 43 13.57 3.18 -6.51
N THR A 44 13.62 2.24 -5.57
CA THR A 44 14.78 1.37 -5.36
C THR A 44 14.41 -0.06 -5.68
N ASN A 45 14.98 -0.61 -6.75
CA ASN A 45 14.77 -2.00 -7.15
C ASN A 45 15.71 -2.92 -6.36
N SER A 46 15.18 -3.90 -5.64
CA SER A 46 15.99 -4.90 -4.94
C SER A 46 16.76 -5.80 -5.88
N ASN A 47 16.37 -5.84 -7.17
CA ASN A 47 16.84 -6.79 -8.18
C ASN A 47 16.63 -8.25 -7.80
N VAL A 48 15.85 -8.52 -6.75
CA VAL A 48 15.42 -9.86 -6.35
C VAL A 48 13.97 -10.04 -6.75
N ARG A 49 13.70 -11.19 -7.36
CA ARG A 49 12.36 -11.70 -7.60
C ARG A 49 12.33 -13.11 -7.07
N HIS A 50 11.67 -13.31 -5.93
CA HIS A 50 11.44 -14.65 -5.45
C HIS A 50 10.49 -15.35 -6.42
N THR A 51 10.85 -16.56 -6.85
CA THR A 51 10.02 -17.38 -7.72
C THR A 51 8.79 -17.82 -6.93
N LEU A 52 7.77 -16.97 -6.89
CA LEU A 52 6.48 -17.39 -6.38
C LEU A 52 6.00 -18.52 -7.28
N SER A 53 5.64 -19.66 -6.68
CA SER A 53 4.98 -20.79 -7.36
C SER A 53 3.63 -20.43 -8.01
N GLY A 54 3.30 -19.14 -8.10
CA GLY A 54 2.04 -18.59 -8.57
C GLY A 54 0.92 -18.65 -7.53
N SER A 55 1.12 -19.29 -6.37
CA SER A 55 0.08 -19.53 -5.37
C SER A 55 -0.21 -18.34 -4.46
N GLU A 56 0.80 -17.54 -4.11
CA GLU A 56 0.65 -16.57 -3.01
C GLU A 56 -0.39 -15.49 -3.28
N TYR A 57 -0.37 -14.89 -4.47
CA TYR A 57 -1.34 -13.86 -4.82
C TYR A 57 -2.79 -14.41 -4.84
N PRO A 58 -3.09 -15.53 -5.53
CA PRO A 58 -4.39 -16.19 -5.40
C PRO A 58 -4.77 -16.57 -3.97
N THR A 59 -3.82 -17.00 -3.14
CA THR A 59 -4.05 -17.34 -1.73
C THR A 59 -4.48 -16.11 -0.94
N ARG A 60 -3.77 -14.98 -1.07
CA ARG A 60 -4.16 -13.71 -0.40
C ARG A 60 -5.56 -13.26 -0.81
N ARG A 61 -5.89 -13.37 -2.10
CA ARG A 61 -7.23 -13.05 -2.61
C ARG A 61 -8.30 -13.96 -2.01
N ARG A 62 -8.03 -15.27 -1.90
CA ARG A 62 -8.96 -16.24 -1.29
C ARG A 62 -9.20 -15.93 0.19
N GLN A 63 -8.14 -15.65 0.95
CA GLN A 63 -8.21 -15.26 2.36
C GLN A 63 -9.06 -13.98 2.55
N CYS A 64 -8.92 -13.00 1.66
CA CYS A 64 -9.76 -11.79 1.71
C CYS A 64 -11.25 -12.09 1.46
N TYR A 65 -11.56 -13.03 0.55
CA TYR A 65 -12.95 -13.44 0.30
C TYR A 65 -13.54 -14.23 1.47
N GLU A 66 -12.74 -15.11 2.08
CA GLU A 66 -13.13 -15.83 3.29
C GLU A 66 -13.49 -14.87 4.42
N ALA A 67 -12.64 -13.87 4.69
CA ALA A 67 -12.91 -12.85 5.67
C ALA A 67 -14.20 -12.05 5.36
N ALA A 68 -14.37 -11.62 4.11
CA ALA A 68 -15.57 -10.89 3.71
C ALA A 68 -16.85 -11.72 3.89
N ALA A 69 -16.79 -13.02 3.57
CA ALA A 69 -17.91 -13.94 3.75
C ALA A 69 -18.26 -14.14 5.23
N ALA A 70 -17.26 -14.32 6.10
CA ALA A 70 -17.48 -14.44 7.55
C ALA A 70 -18.10 -13.17 8.16
N LEU A 71 -17.75 -11.99 7.61
CA LEU A 71 -18.32 -10.70 8.00
C LEU A 71 -19.71 -10.43 7.40
N GLY A 72 -20.21 -11.32 6.52
CA GLY A 72 -21.46 -11.10 5.79
C GLY A 72 -21.42 -9.90 4.83
N LYS A 73 -20.24 -9.53 4.33
CA LYS A 73 -20.02 -8.39 3.44
C LYS A 73 -19.72 -8.86 2.02
N LYS A 74 -20.06 -8.04 1.01
CA LYS A 74 -19.69 -8.33 -0.40
C LYS A 74 -18.19 -8.23 -0.63
N SER A 75 -17.54 -7.31 0.08
CA SER A 75 -16.10 -7.09 0.01
C SER A 75 -15.59 -6.49 1.32
N LEU A 76 -14.28 -6.56 1.55
CA LEU A 76 -13.64 -5.89 2.69
C LEU A 76 -13.73 -4.36 2.63
N ARG A 77 -14.12 -3.77 1.49
CA ARG A 77 -14.40 -2.33 1.38
C ARG A 77 -15.64 -1.91 2.18
N ASP A 78 -16.54 -2.85 2.50
CA ASP A 78 -17.77 -2.59 3.25
C ASP A 78 -17.62 -2.94 4.75
N ALA A 79 -16.41 -3.29 5.19
CA ALA A 79 -16.09 -3.68 6.55
C ALA A 79 -15.29 -2.59 7.29
N THR A 80 -15.41 -2.57 8.62
CA THR A 80 -14.60 -1.75 9.53
C THR A 80 -13.72 -2.64 10.41
N LEU A 81 -12.73 -2.06 11.10
CA LEU A 81 -11.94 -2.82 12.08
C LEU A 81 -12.80 -3.34 13.24
N ASP A 82 -13.85 -2.59 13.63
CA ASP A 82 -14.81 -3.03 14.64
C ASP A 82 -15.64 -4.24 14.17
N ASP A 83 -16.04 -4.25 12.89
CA ASP A 83 -16.71 -5.42 12.29
C ASP A 83 -15.77 -6.63 12.34
N LEU A 84 -14.48 -6.43 12.03
CA LEU A 84 -13.47 -7.48 12.04
C LEU A 84 -13.23 -8.05 13.45
N GLU A 85 -13.09 -7.20 14.46
CA GLU A 85 -12.86 -7.64 15.85
C GLU A 85 -14.04 -8.46 16.38
N LYS A 86 -15.28 -8.08 16.06
CA LYS A 86 -16.49 -8.85 16.45
C LYS A 86 -16.52 -10.26 15.87
N CYS A 87 -15.88 -10.48 14.72
CA CYS A 87 -15.82 -11.78 14.04
C CYS A 87 -14.48 -12.50 14.24
N ARG A 88 -13.58 -12.01 15.12
CA ARG A 88 -12.24 -12.57 15.30
C ARG A 88 -12.23 -14.07 15.62
N SER A 89 -13.14 -14.53 16.48
CA SER A 89 -13.24 -15.94 16.87
C SER A 89 -13.70 -16.88 15.75
N SER A 90 -14.25 -16.32 14.66
CA SER A 90 -14.72 -17.08 13.49
C SER A 90 -13.71 -17.14 12.34
N LEU A 91 -12.53 -16.53 12.50
CA LEU A 91 -11.47 -16.46 11.51
C LEU A 91 -10.22 -17.18 12.01
N SER A 92 -9.44 -17.74 11.09
CA SER A 92 -8.05 -18.08 11.40
C SER A 92 -7.22 -16.82 11.60
N GLU A 93 -6.13 -16.90 12.37
CA GLU A 93 -5.26 -15.74 12.62
C GLU A 93 -4.72 -15.16 11.29
N GLU A 94 -4.34 -16.02 10.34
CA GLU A 94 -3.88 -15.58 9.02
C GLU A 94 -4.95 -14.76 8.28
N VAL A 95 -6.19 -15.26 8.22
CA VAL A 95 -7.30 -14.60 7.52
C VAL A 95 -7.66 -13.29 8.22
N TYR A 96 -7.65 -13.27 9.55
CA TYR A 96 -7.84 -12.06 10.35
C TYR A 96 -6.78 -11.02 10.00
N CYS A 97 -5.49 -11.38 9.99
CA CYS A 97 -4.40 -10.47 9.63
C CYS A 97 -4.52 -9.94 8.19
N ARG A 98 -4.88 -10.79 7.21
CA ARG A 98 -5.11 -10.34 5.83
C ARG A 98 -6.23 -9.31 5.74
N ALA A 99 -7.34 -9.55 6.45
CA ALA A 99 -8.47 -8.64 6.47
C ALA A 99 -8.12 -7.32 7.17
N LYS A 100 -7.41 -7.38 8.30
CA LYS A 100 -6.92 -6.23 9.05
C LYS A 100 -6.04 -5.33 8.19
N HIS A 101 -5.11 -5.90 7.44
CA HIS A 101 -4.31 -5.15 6.47
C HIS A 101 -5.21 -4.42 5.48
N VAL A 102 -6.07 -5.14 4.76
CA VAL A 102 -6.89 -4.56 3.68
C VAL A 102 -7.81 -3.45 4.19
N ILE A 103 -8.50 -3.67 5.32
CA ILE A 103 -9.43 -2.68 5.89
C ILE A 103 -8.66 -1.43 6.33
N SER A 104 -7.55 -1.61 7.05
CA SER A 104 -6.74 -0.48 7.52
C SER A 104 -6.04 0.26 6.38
N GLU A 105 -5.61 -0.44 5.32
CA GLU A 105 -4.94 0.16 4.17
C GLU A 105 -5.90 1.00 3.31
N ILE A 106 -7.17 0.61 3.19
CA ILE A 106 -8.21 1.43 2.55
C ILE A 106 -8.39 2.75 3.30
N GLN A 107 -8.44 2.71 4.63
CA GLN A 107 -8.51 3.90 5.46
C GLN A 107 -7.24 4.75 5.31
N ARG A 108 -6.07 4.13 5.43
CA ARG A 108 -4.76 4.79 5.31
C ARG A 108 -4.58 5.49 3.97
N THR A 109 -5.08 4.90 2.88
CA THR A 109 -5.06 5.51 1.55
C THR A 109 -5.90 6.79 1.48
N SER A 110 -7.08 6.78 2.12
CA SER A 110 -7.97 7.95 2.18
C SER A 110 -7.34 9.09 3.00
N GLU A 111 -6.71 8.73 4.12
CA GLU A 111 -5.93 9.67 4.95
C GLU A 111 -4.72 10.23 4.19
N ALA A 112 -3.98 9.36 3.49
CA ALA A 112 -2.81 9.71 2.70
C ALA A 112 -3.16 10.76 1.63
N VAL A 113 -4.28 10.59 0.91
CA VAL A 113 -4.73 11.59 -0.07
C VAL A 113 -5.07 12.93 0.60
N THR A 114 -5.67 12.89 1.79
CA THR A 114 -6.05 14.10 2.53
C THR A 114 -4.82 14.90 2.95
N VAL A 115 -3.78 14.25 3.46
CA VAL A 115 -2.54 14.92 3.87
C VAL A 115 -1.67 15.32 2.68
N LEU A 116 -1.68 14.53 1.60
CA LEU A 116 -0.96 14.84 0.36
C LEU A 116 -1.48 16.13 -0.29
N LYS A 117 -2.81 16.33 -0.33
CA LYS A 117 -3.44 17.56 -0.82
C LYS A 117 -3.06 18.81 -0.01
N LYS A 118 -2.58 18.63 1.23
CA LYS A 118 -2.13 19.70 2.12
C LYS A 118 -0.60 19.86 2.13
N ALA A 119 0.12 19.13 1.28
CA ALA A 119 1.59 19.04 1.29
C ALA A 119 2.18 18.65 2.66
N ASP A 120 1.43 17.89 3.48
CA ASP A 120 1.93 17.35 4.74
C ASP A 120 2.69 16.04 4.47
N TYR A 121 3.89 16.21 3.93
CA TYR A 121 4.77 15.11 3.52
C TYR A 121 5.28 14.28 4.69
N ALA A 122 5.42 14.89 5.87
CA ALA A 122 5.82 14.18 7.08
C ALA A 122 4.76 13.14 7.47
N THR A 123 3.49 13.54 7.51
CA THR A 123 2.40 12.60 7.80
C THR A 123 2.20 11.60 6.65
N PHE A 124 2.30 12.05 5.39
CA PHE A 124 2.23 11.13 4.25
C PHE A 124 3.30 10.04 4.30
N GLY A 125 4.55 10.41 4.59
CA GLY A 125 5.67 9.48 4.73
C GLY A 125 5.47 8.49 5.89
N LYS A 126 4.97 8.96 7.03
CA LYS A 126 4.58 8.08 8.15
C LYS A 126 3.53 7.04 7.71
N LEU A 127 2.49 7.46 6.98
CA LEU A 127 1.47 6.56 6.45
C LEU A 127 2.07 5.54 5.45
N MET A 128 3.06 5.94 4.63
CA MET A 128 3.79 4.99 3.77
C MET A 128 4.49 3.91 4.61
N THR A 129 5.22 4.30 5.66
CA THR A 129 5.92 3.37 6.53
C THR A 129 4.97 2.45 7.29
N GLU A 130 3.83 2.95 7.75
CA GLU A 130 2.79 2.12 8.38
C GLU A 130 2.17 1.11 7.39
N SER A 131 1.98 1.53 6.13
CA SER A 131 1.57 0.61 5.05
C SER A 131 2.61 -0.49 4.85
N HIS A 132 3.91 -0.17 4.84
CA HIS A 132 4.97 -1.18 4.75
C HIS A 132 4.92 -2.18 5.91
N ASN A 133 4.83 -1.70 7.14
CA ASN A 133 4.74 -2.57 8.32
C ASN A 133 3.51 -3.48 8.23
N SER A 134 2.36 -2.96 7.80
CA SER A 134 1.17 -3.79 7.61
C SER A 134 1.35 -4.82 6.47
N LEU A 135 2.02 -4.47 5.38
CA LEU A 135 2.35 -5.43 4.30
C LEU A 135 3.32 -6.52 4.74
N ARG A 136 4.26 -6.19 5.63
CA ARG A 136 5.24 -7.12 6.20
C ARG A 136 4.61 -8.04 7.23
N ASP A 137 3.90 -7.46 8.20
CA ASP A 137 3.47 -8.15 9.43
C ASP A 137 2.05 -8.74 9.31
N ASP A 138 1.10 -7.98 8.74
CA ASP A 138 -0.31 -8.41 8.64
C ASP A 138 -0.63 -9.07 7.29
N TYR A 139 -0.08 -8.58 6.18
CA TYR A 139 -0.32 -9.14 4.84
C TYR A 139 0.73 -10.16 4.42
N GLU A 140 1.91 -10.14 5.03
CA GLU A 140 3.03 -11.04 4.76
C GLU A 140 3.35 -11.17 3.28
N VAL A 141 3.57 -10.02 2.61
CA VAL A 141 3.99 -9.96 1.20
C VAL A 141 5.32 -9.23 1.01
N SER A 142 5.97 -8.80 2.10
CA SER A 142 7.34 -8.28 2.03
C SER A 142 8.36 -9.44 1.94
N CYS A 143 9.64 -9.10 1.96
CA CYS A 143 10.75 -10.05 2.07
C CYS A 143 11.97 -9.34 2.69
N PRO A 144 12.99 -10.09 3.17
CA PRO A 144 14.14 -9.49 3.84
C PRO A 144 14.83 -8.39 3.04
N GLU A 145 14.89 -8.53 1.71
CA GLU A 145 15.50 -7.52 0.83
C GLU A 145 14.70 -6.22 0.80
N LEU A 146 13.36 -6.29 0.74
CA LEU A 146 12.50 -5.11 0.78
C LEU A 146 12.54 -4.44 2.15
N ASP A 147 12.51 -5.23 3.23
CA ASP A 147 12.56 -4.73 4.60
C ASP A 147 13.89 -4.02 4.89
N GLN A 148 15.00 -4.56 4.37
CA GLN A 148 16.31 -3.92 4.45
C GLN A 148 16.34 -2.60 3.66
N LEU A 149 15.81 -2.58 2.44
CA LEU A 149 15.73 -1.35 1.64
C LEU A 149 14.90 -0.25 2.34
N VAL A 150 13.76 -0.61 2.94
CA VAL A 150 12.92 0.34 3.66
C VAL A 150 13.63 0.84 4.93
N SER A 151 14.17 -0.06 5.75
CA SER A 151 14.86 0.33 6.99
C SER A 151 16.06 1.24 6.70
N SER A 152 16.92 0.90 5.73
CA SER A 152 18.05 1.73 5.33
C SER A 152 17.61 3.09 4.77
N ALA A 153 16.50 3.15 4.03
CA ALA A 153 15.99 4.43 3.54
C ALA A 153 15.53 5.34 4.69
N LEU A 154 14.87 4.80 5.71
CA LEU A 154 14.36 5.57 6.84
C LEU A 154 15.45 6.15 7.75
N GLU A 155 16.68 5.62 7.68
CA GLU A 155 17.84 6.16 8.40
C GLU A 155 18.42 7.43 7.75
N VAL A 156 18.07 7.71 6.49
CA VAL A 156 18.64 8.84 5.74
C VAL A 156 17.94 10.16 6.10
N PRO A 157 18.68 11.20 6.53
CA PRO A 157 18.10 12.52 6.79
C PRO A 157 17.41 13.10 5.56
N GLY A 158 16.18 13.60 5.76
CA GLY A 158 15.35 14.16 4.67
C GLY A 158 14.42 13.15 4.02
N VAL A 159 14.48 11.87 4.40
CA VAL A 159 13.44 10.90 4.03
C VAL A 159 12.21 11.09 4.92
N PHE A 160 11.04 11.22 4.29
CA PHE A 160 9.76 11.31 5.00
C PHE A 160 9.18 9.93 5.29
N GLY A 161 9.37 8.97 4.38
CA GLY A 161 8.85 7.62 4.53
C GLY A 161 9.21 6.72 3.35
N SER A 162 9.15 5.41 3.57
CA SER A 162 9.46 4.40 2.55
C SER A 162 8.59 3.15 2.73
N ARG A 163 8.28 2.48 1.61
CA ARG A 163 7.55 1.21 1.59
C ARG A 163 7.87 0.39 0.36
N MET A 164 7.65 -0.93 0.44
CA MET A 164 7.55 -1.76 -0.77
C MET A 164 6.42 -1.28 -1.69
N THR A 165 6.53 -1.52 -2.99
CA THR A 165 5.48 -1.20 -3.97
C THR A 165 5.27 -2.35 -4.96
N GLY A 166 4.04 -2.46 -5.49
CA GLY A 166 3.62 -3.59 -6.31
C GLY A 166 3.22 -4.81 -5.47
N GLY A 167 3.32 -6.00 -6.09
CA GLY A 167 2.81 -7.26 -5.52
C GLY A 167 3.65 -7.87 -4.37
N GLY A 168 4.84 -7.34 -4.09
CA GLY A 168 5.72 -7.86 -3.05
C GLY A 168 6.59 -9.04 -3.46
N PHE A 169 7.18 -9.70 -2.45
CA PHE A 169 8.11 -10.82 -2.59
C PHE A 169 9.33 -10.50 -3.47
N GLY A 170 9.82 -9.27 -3.33
CA GLY A 170 10.85 -8.67 -4.18
C GLY A 170 10.31 -7.47 -4.97
N GLY A 171 11.04 -7.06 -6.01
CA GLY A 171 10.70 -5.88 -6.78
C GLY A 171 11.24 -4.59 -6.17
N CYS A 172 10.41 -3.57 -6.00
CA CYS A 172 10.88 -2.24 -5.65
C CYS A 172 10.31 -1.72 -4.33
N THR A 173 11.03 -0.78 -3.73
CA THR A 173 10.49 0.17 -2.75
C THR A 173 10.26 1.53 -3.40
N VAL A 174 9.40 2.34 -2.78
CA VAL A 174 9.14 3.74 -3.11
C VAL A 174 9.37 4.57 -1.85
N THR A 175 10.22 5.59 -1.96
CA THR A 175 10.64 6.44 -0.85
C THR A 175 10.32 7.89 -1.17
N LEU A 176 9.62 8.59 -0.27
CA LEU A 176 9.38 10.02 -0.36
C LEU A 176 10.53 10.77 0.33
N VAL A 177 11.21 11.64 -0.42
CA VAL A 177 12.42 12.34 0.03
C VAL A 177 12.25 13.84 -0.20
N GLY A 178 12.66 14.65 0.77
CA GLY A 178 12.82 16.08 0.60
C GLY A 178 14.04 16.40 -0.26
N VAL A 179 13.84 17.21 -1.30
CA VAL A 179 14.92 17.74 -2.14
C VAL A 179 15.41 19.02 -1.47
N ARG A 180 16.63 18.98 -0.90
CA ARG A 180 17.28 20.24 -0.49
C ARG A 180 17.56 21.05 -1.75
N GLY A 181 17.10 22.29 -1.79
CA GLY A 181 17.47 23.22 -2.84
C GLY A 181 18.99 23.33 -2.92
N SER A 182 19.53 23.20 -4.13
CA SER A 182 20.90 23.57 -4.44
C SER A 182 21.04 25.06 -4.13
N HIS A 183 21.57 25.40 -2.96
CA HIS A 183 22.04 26.74 -2.65
C HIS A 183 23.51 26.84 -3.04
#